data_AF-A0A1M3MMQ4-F1
#
_entry.id   AF-A0A1M3MMQ4-F1
#
_cell.length_a   1.000
_cell.length_b   1.000
_cell.length_c   1.000
_cell.angle_alpha   90.00
_cell.angle_beta   90.00
_cell.angle_gamma   90.00
#
_symmetry.space_group_name_H-M   'P 1'
#
loop_
_entity.id
_entity.type
_entity.pdbx_description
1 polymer ?
#
loop_
_entity_poly.entity_id
_entity_poly.type
_entity_poly.pdbx_seq_one_letter_code
_entity_poly.pdbx_strand_id
1 'polypeptide(L)'
;MVARELNWGAVFYPPTGFSEEEGPMYASAKLWYHPYRTPIVAIVIAAQVVGFTFSRSWRVVPGIMAQWKFPFFDIAGFVVAMLISTASEQHIDLSMAWWPGYGEMVEETMELAAYIFLLSAQYRVWLTLRNSPRFQTAFETA
;
A
#
# COMPACT_ATOMS: atom_id res chain seq x y z
N MET A 1 3.09 -4.98 -5.07
CA MET A 1 3.32 -4.84 -3.61
C MET A 1 2.69 -5.98 -2.83
N VAL A 2 1.39 -5.98 -2.44
CA VAL A 2 0.78 -7.13 -1.70
C VAL A 2 0.92 -8.50 -2.40
N ALA A 3 0.80 -8.51 -3.74
CA ALA A 3 1.01 -9.71 -4.55
C ALA A 3 2.49 -10.15 -4.68
N ARG A 4 3.47 -9.29 -4.36
CA ARG A 4 4.90 -9.60 -4.34
C ARG A 4 5.28 -10.21 -2.98
N GLU A 5 4.82 -9.60 -1.90
CA GLU A 5 4.94 -10.07 -0.51
C GLU A 5 4.41 -11.51 -0.30
N LEU A 6 3.27 -11.84 -0.91
CA LEU A 6 2.68 -13.19 -0.86
C LEU A 6 3.56 -14.27 -1.51
N ASN A 7 4.63 -13.92 -2.21
CA ASN A 7 5.53 -14.87 -2.86
C ASN A 7 6.70 -15.32 -1.99
N TRP A 8 6.89 -14.76 -0.78
CA TRP A 8 7.98 -15.13 0.14
C TRP A 8 8.07 -16.63 0.43
N GLY A 9 6.94 -17.35 0.37
CA GLY A 9 6.92 -18.80 0.52
C GLY A 9 7.72 -19.56 -0.55
N ALA A 10 8.10 -18.93 -1.66
CA ALA A 10 8.89 -19.54 -2.72
C ALA A 10 10.32 -19.89 -2.27
N VAL A 11 10.85 -19.23 -1.23
CA VAL A 11 12.18 -19.49 -0.66
C VAL A 11 12.29 -20.90 -0.08
N PHE A 12 11.16 -21.51 0.35
CA PHE A 12 11.12 -22.88 0.85
C PHE A 12 11.14 -23.95 -0.26
N TYR A 13 11.06 -23.55 -1.53
CA TYR A 13 11.14 -24.45 -2.67
C TYR A 13 12.56 -24.47 -3.25
N PRO A 14 12.94 -25.53 -3.99
CA PRO A 14 14.21 -25.57 -4.69
C PRO A 14 14.32 -24.38 -5.66
N PRO A 15 15.47 -23.67 -5.68
CA PRO A 15 15.68 -22.55 -6.58
C PRO A 15 15.45 -22.99 -8.04
N THR A 16 14.87 -22.10 -8.82
CA THR A 16 14.63 -22.31 -10.26
C THR A 16 15.80 -21.93 -11.12
N GLY A 17 16.77 -21.21 -10.56
CA GLY A 17 18.01 -20.84 -11.23
C GLY A 17 19.00 -20.24 -10.22
N PHE A 18 20.21 -19.98 -10.69
CA PHE A 18 21.24 -19.24 -9.96
C PHE A 18 21.76 -18.14 -10.88
N SER A 19 21.67 -16.90 -10.42
CA SER A 19 22.29 -15.73 -11.03
C SER A 19 23.65 -15.49 -10.39
N GLU A 20 24.67 -15.11 -11.17
CA GLU A 20 26.00 -14.77 -10.65
C GLU A 20 26.00 -13.49 -9.80
N GLU A 21 25.05 -12.58 -10.03
CA GLU A 21 24.94 -11.30 -9.31
C GLU A 21 23.90 -11.35 -8.17
N GLU A 22 22.78 -12.06 -8.37
CA GLU A 22 21.61 -12.02 -7.48
C GLU A 22 21.45 -13.31 -6.63
N GLY A 23 22.25 -14.35 -6.89
CA GLY A 23 22.20 -15.62 -6.16
C GLY A 23 21.03 -16.53 -6.55
N PRO A 24 20.49 -17.36 -5.63
CA PRO A 24 19.42 -18.31 -5.94
C PRO A 24 18.11 -17.61 -6.31
N MET A 25 17.61 -17.87 -7.51
CA MET A 25 16.34 -17.34 -7.99
C MET A 25 15.19 -18.30 -7.67
N TYR A 26 14.09 -17.78 -7.10
CA TYR A 26 12.93 -18.57 -6.70
C TYR A 26 11.68 -18.19 -7.50
N ALA A 27 11.13 -19.12 -8.28
CA ALA A 27 9.89 -18.89 -9.00
C ALA A 27 8.66 -18.96 -8.07
N SER A 28 7.96 -17.85 -7.94
CA SER A 28 6.68 -17.74 -7.25
C SER A 28 5.58 -18.64 -7.83
N ALA A 29 5.68 -19.02 -9.11
CA ALA A 29 4.76 -19.93 -9.79
C ALA A 29 4.73 -21.36 -9.20
N LYS A 30 5.74 -21.75 -8.40
CA LYS A 30 5.76 -23.05 -7.70
C LYS A 30 4.83 -23.10 -6.49
N LEU A 31 4.32 -21.95 -6.03
CA LEU A 31 3.38 -21.89 -4.91
C LEU A 31 2.01 -22.38 -5.36
N TRP A 32 1.46 -23.38 -4.66
CA TRP A 32 0.14 -23.94 -4.95
C TRP A 32 -0.99 -22.89 -4.90
N TYR A 33 -0.79 -21.81 -4.14
CA TYR A 33 -1.73 -20.69 -4.01
C TYR A 33 -1.43 -19.50 -4.94
N HIS A 34 -0.39 -19.59 -5.78
CA HIS A 34 -0.03 -18.57 -6.76
C HIS A 34 -1.21 -18.06 -7.61
N PRO A 35 -2.11 -18.91 -8.18
CA PRO A 35 -3.24 -18.42 -8.97
C PRO A 35 -4.31 -17.71 -8.12
N TYR A 36 -4.38 -17.98 -6.82
CA TYR A 36 -5.40 -17.40 -5.93
C TYR A 36 -4.98 -16.05 -5.34
N ARG A 37 -3.73 -15.65 -5.46
CA ARG A 37 -3.20 -14.41 -4.90
C ARG A 37 -3.94 -13.17 -5.43
N THR A 38 -4.01 -13.01 -6.74
CA THR A 38 -4.70 -11.88 -7.39
C THR A 38 -6.20 -11.82 -7.05
N PRO A 39 -6.98 -12.91 -7.15
CA PRO A 39 -8.39 -12.85 -6.78
C PRO A 39 -8.61 -12.60 -5.28
N ILE A 40 -7.77 -13.12 -4.38
CA ILE A 40 -7.86 -12.81 -2.94
C ILE A 40 -7.66 -11.30 -2.71
N VAL A 41 -6.63 -10.70 -3.29
CA VAL A 41 -6.39 -9.26 -3.19
C VAL A 41 -7.57 -8.47 -3.76
N ALA A 42 -8.12 -8.89 -4.90
CA ALA A 42 -9.29 -8.26 -5.50
C ALA A 42 -10.54 -8.35 -4.59
N ILE A 43 -10.77 -9.48 -3.93
CA ILE A 43 -11.86 -9.67 -2.97
C ILE A 43 -11.68 -8.73 -1.76
N VAL A 44 -10.47 -8.62 -1.23
CA VAL A 44 -10.17 -7.71 -0.11
C VAL A 44 -10.44 -6.25 -0.51
N ILE A 45 -9.98 -5.82 -1.69
CA ILE A 45 -10.25 -4.47 -2.20
C ILE A 45 -11.76 -4.26 -2.39
N ALA A 46 -12.47 -5.22 -2.98
CA ALA A 46 -13.91 -5.15 -3.16
C ALA A 46 -14.64 -5.05 -1.82
N ALA A 47 -14.25 -5.84 -0.82
CA ALA A 47 -14.80 -5.78 0.53
C ALA A 47 -14.56 -4.42 1.20
N GLN A 48 -13.38 -3.80 0.99
CA GLN A 48 -13.09 -2.46 1.50
C GLN A 48 -13.96 -1.39 0.82
N VAL A 49 -14.13 -1.46 -0.50
CA VAL A 49 -15.00 -0.53 -1.26
C VAL A 49 -16.47 -0.69 -0.86
N VAL A 50 -16.93 -1.93 -0.72
CA VAL A 50 -18.28 -2.27 -0.22
C VAL A 50 -18.44 -1.72 1.20
N GLY A 51 -17.52 -2.02 2.11
CA GLY A 51 -17.53 -1.50 3.47
C GLY A 51 -17.63 0.02 3.52
N PHE A 52 -16.80 0.72 2.73
CA PHE A 52 -16.77 2.18 2.64
C PHE A 52 -18.08 2.79 2.07
N THR A 53 -18.70 2.12 1.11
CA THR A 53 -19.97 2.58 0.51
C THR A 53 -21.15 2.36 1.45
N PHE A 54 -21.23 1.19 2.11
CA PHE A 54 -22.29 0.86 3.06
C PHE A 54 -22.18 1.63 4.38
N SER A 55 -20.96 1.88 4.88
CA SER A 55 -20.73 2.71 6.07
C SER A 55 -21.02 4.20 5.85
N ARG A 56 -21.30 4.60 4.60
CA ARG A 56 -21.47 6.00 4.17
C ARG A 56 -20.30 6.90 4.62
N SER A 57 -19.10 6.32 4.75
CA SER A 57 -17.90 7.04 5.20
C SER A 57 -17.54 8.24 4.31
N TRP A 58 -18.02 8.28 3.07
CA TRP A 58 -17.92 9.44 2.17
C TRP A 58 -18.61 10.70 2.70
N ARG A 59 -19.66 10.58 3.53
CA ARG A 59 -20.38 11.74 4.10
C ARG A 59 -19.56 12.50 5.14
N VAL A 60 -18.55 11.85 5.72
CA VAL A 60 -17.70 12.44 6.77
C VAL A 60 -16.53 13.23 6.17
N VAL A 61 -16.18 12.95 4.90
CA VAL A 61 -15.07 13.58 4.18
C VAL A 61 -15.25 15.11 4.05
N PRO A 62 -16.41 15.64 3.62
CA PRO A 62 -16.61 17.10 3.57
C PRO A 62 -16.47 17.78 4.93
N GLY A 63 -16.91 17.11 6.01
CA GLY A 63 -16.80 17.62 7.37
C GLY A 63 -15.35 17.68 7.87
N ILE A 64 -14.52 16.70 7.49
CA ILE A 64 -13.08 16.68 7.80
C ILE A 64 -12.34 17.75 6.98
N MET A 65 -12.70 17.91 5.70
CA MET A 65 -12.12 18.93 4.82
C MET A 65 -12.45 20.35 5.30
N ALA A 66 -13.70 20.62 5.68
CA ALA A 66 -14.13 21.92 6.20
C ALA A 66 -13.40 22.31 7.51
N GLN A 67 -12.95 21.33 8.29
CA GLN A 67 -12.21 21.56 9.53
C GLN A 67 -10.69 21.64 9.33
N TRP A 68 -10.19 21.56 8.09
CA TRP A 68 -8.75 21.50 7.77
C TRP A 68 -7.98 20.38 8.50
N LYS A 69 -8.69 19.35 8.98
CA LYS A 69 -8.10 18.17 9.64
C LYS A 69 -7.79 17.04 8.66
N PHE A 70 -7.89 17.33 7.37
CA PHE A 70 -7.58 16.37 6.33
C PHE A 70 -6.06 16.14 6.28
N PRO A 71 -5.58 14.87 6.22
CA PRO A 71 -4.16 14.54 6.31
C PRO A 71 -3.42 14.79 4.98
N PHE A 72 -3.36 16.06 4.55
CA PHE A 72 -2.74 16.45 3.28
C PHE A 72 -1.26 16.07 3.20
N PHE A 73 -0.51 16.27 4.30
CA PHE A 73 0.91 15.94 4.33
C PHE A 73 1.18 14.44 4.20
N ASP A 74 0.37 13.62 4.87
CA ASP A 74 0.50 12.16 4.79
C ASP A 74 0.14 11.66 3.38
N ILE A 75 -0.90 12.21 2.75
CA ILE A 75 -1.26 11.86 1.37
C ILE A 75 -0.18 12.31 0.38
N ALA A 76 0.37 13.51 0.54
CA ALA A 76 1.46 13.99 -0.30
C ALA A 76 2.71 13.12 -0.14
N GLY A 77 3.07 12.77 1.10
CA GLY A 77 4.19 11.86 1.41
C GLY A 77 4.00 10.48 0.80
N PHE A 78 2.79 9.93 0.87
CA PHE A 78 2.43 8.67 0.20
C PHE A 78 2.63 8.76 -1.31
N VAL A 79 2.11 9.80 -1.97
CA VAL A 79 2.25 9.98 -3.42
C VAL A 79 3.72 10.09 -3.82
N VAL A 80 4.51 10.89 -3.10
CA VAL A 80 5.95 11.04 -3.37
C VAL A 80 6.67 9.71 -3.20
N ALA A 81 6.43 8.97 -2.11
CA ALA A 81 7.04 7.67 -1.87
C ALA A 81 6.69 6.66 -2.98
N MET A 82 5.43 6.61 -3.42
CA MET A 82 5.00 5.74 -4.52
C MET A 82 5.66 6.11 -5.86
N LEU A 83 5.83 7.40 -6.15
CA LEU A 83 6.52 7.85 -7.37
C LEU A 83 8.01 7.46 -7.35
N ILE A 84 8.68 7.59 -6.21
CA ILE A 84 10.08 7.19 -6.06
C ILE A 84 10.21 5.67 -6.18
N SER A 85 9.33 4.90 -5.54
CA SER A 85 9.27 3.43 -5.67
C SER A 85 9.06 2.98 -7.12
N THR A 86 8.17 3.66 -7.86
CA THR A 86 7.95 3.34 -9.29
C THR A 86 9.16 3.71 -10.16
N ALA A 87 9.87 4.79 -9.81
CA ALA A 87 11.09 5.20 -10.51
C ALA A 87 12.27 4.24 -10.24
N SER A 88 12.33 3.60 -9.07
CA SER A 88 13.37 2.62 -8.75
C SER A 88 13.17 1.26 -9.42
N GLU A 89 11.93 0.87 -9.73
CA GLU A 89 11.58 -0.43 -10.35
C GLU A 89 11.94 -0.48 -11.86
N GLN A 90 12.50 0.59 -12.45
CA GLN A 90 12.80 0.74 -13.90
C GLN A 90 11.63 0.47 -14.87
N HIS A 91 10.38 0.32 -14.38
CA HIS A 91 9.20 0.12 -15.23
C HIS A 91 8.79 1.37 -16.04
N ILE A 92 9.24 2.55 -15.62
CA ILE A 92 9.15 3.80 -16.39
C ILE A 92 10.60 4.16 -16.74
N ASP A 93 10.84 4.68 -17.95
CA ASP A 93 12.14 5.11 -18.51
C ASP A 93 12.88 6.20 -17.68
N LEU A 94 12.45 6.42 -16.43
CA LEU A 94 13.10 7.15 -15.36
C LEU A 94 14.17 6.27 -14.70
N SER A 95 15.26 5.99 -15.42
CA SER A 95 16.37 5.28 -14.79
C SER A 95 17.04 6.17 -13.74
N MET A 96 17.15 5.69 -12.50
CA MET A 96 18.10 6.22 -11.52
C MET A 96 19.51 5.78 -11.89
N ALA A 97 20.00 6.22 -13.05
CA ALA A 97 21.36 5.93 -13.54
C ALA A 97 22.46 6.42 -12.59
N TRP A 98 22.11 7.26 -11.60
CA TRP A 98 23.05 7.85 -10.66
C TRP A 98 23.33 6.97 -9.44
N TRP A 99 22.59 5.87 -9.23
CA TRP A 99 22.80 4.95 -8.10
C TRP A 99 22.64 3.48 -8.54
N PRO A 100 23.64 2.91 -9.24
CA PRO A 100 23.56 1.55 -9.73
C PRO A 100 23.62 0.53 -8.58
N GLY A 101 22.75 -0.48 -8.62
CA GLY A 101 22.78 -1.64 -7.72
C GLY A 101 21.92 -1.58 -6.45
N TYR A 102 21.24 -0.47 -6.15
CA TYR A 102 20.40 -0.33 -4.95
C TYR A 102 18.91 -0.12 -5.26
N GLY A 103 18.50 -0.30 -6.52
CA GLY A 103 17.12 -0.06 -6.98
C GLY A 103 16.07 -0.82 -6.15
N GLU A 104 16.29 -2.11 -5.90
CA GLU A 104 15.37 -2.95 -5.13
C GLU A 104 15.26 -2.50 -3.66
N MET A 105 16.38 -2.17 -3.00
CA MET A 105 16.35 -1.63 -1.63
C MET A 105 15.63 -0.29 -1.54
N VAL A 106 15.85 0.61 -2.52
CA VAL A 106 15.17 1.91 -2.59
C VAL A 106 13.68 1.72 -2.82
N GLU A 107 13.31 0.82 -3.73
CA GLU A 107 11.92 0.46 -3.99
C GLU A 107 11.23 0.02 -2.71
N GLU A 108 11.77 -1.00 -2.03
CA GLU A 108 11.21 -1.57 -0.81
C GLU A 108 11.13 -0.56 0.34
N THR A 109 12.16 0.28 0.48
CA THR A 109 12.16 1.33 1.51
C THR A 109 11.08 2.37 1.24
N MET A 110 10.87 2.73 -0.03
CA MET A 110 9.83 3.68 -0.42
C MET A 110 8.43 3.07 -0.35
N GLU A 111 8.27 1.77 -0.66
CA GLU A 111 7.01 1.04 -0.42
C GLU A 111 6.65 1.10 1.07
N LEU A 112 7.61 0.78 1.95
CA LEU A 112 7.42 0.83 3.40
C LEU A 112 7.06 2.24 3.87
N ALA A 113 7.76 3.27 3.38
CA ALA A 113 7.46 4.66 3.70
C ALA A 113 6.04 5.05 3.26
N ALA A 114 5.60 4.63 2.07
CA ALA A 114 4.24 4.84 1.58
C ALA A 114 3.21 4.20 2.53
N TYR A 115 3.44 2.96 2.96
CA TYR A 115 2.56 2.29 3.93
C TYR A 115 2.48 3.02 5.27
N ILE A 116 3.60 3.55 5.78
CA ILE A 116 3.62 4.35 7.03
C ILE A 116 2.80 5.64 6.87
N PHE A 117 2.94 6.34 5.75
CA PHE A 117 2.13 7.54 5.48
C PHE A 117 0.65 7.23 5.38
N LEU A 118 0.28 6.13 4.70
CA LEU A 118 -1.11 5.70 4.58
C LEU A 118 -1.70 5.35 5.96
N LEU A 119 -0.95 4.63 6.79
CA LEU A 119 -1.36 4.28 8.16
C LEU A 119 -1.50 5.53 9.04
N SER A 120 -0.55 6.47 8.96
CA SER A 120 -0.61 7.77 9.66
C SER A 120 -1.86 8.56 9.25
N ALA A 121 -2.17 8.63 7.96
CA ALA A 121 -3.37 9.30 7.46
C ALA A 121 -4.65 8.67 8.04
N GLN A 122 -4.75 7.33 8.01
CA GLN A 122 -5.88 6.60 8.58
C GLN A 122 -6.01 6.84 10.09
N TYR A 123 -4.90 6.83 10.82
CA TYR A 123 -4.88 7.08 12.26
C TYR A 123 -5.33 8.50 12.62
N ARG A 124 -4.88 9.52 11.89
CA ARG A 124 -5.31 10.92 12.07
C ARG A 124 -6.80 11.12 11.80
N VAL A 125 -7.32 10.48 10.74
CA VAL A 125 -8.75 10.49 10.44
C VAL A 125 -9.53 9.82 11.58
N TRP A 126 -9.09 8.65 12.04
CA TRP A 126 -9.74 7.94 13.15
C TRP A 126 -9.76 8.78 14.44
N LEU A 127 -8.65 9.41 14.81
CA LEU A 127 -8.62 10.33 15.96
C LEU A 127 -9.57 11.51 15.79
N THR A 128 -9.66 12.07 14.60
CA THR A 128 -10.56 13.18 14.29
C THR A 128 -12.02 12.79 14.43
N LEU A 129 -12.39 11.58 13.97
CA LEU A 129 -13.73 11.04 14.11
C LEU A 129 -14.06 10.73 15.56
N ARG A 130 -13.12 10.12 16.29
CA ARG A 130 -13.31 9.75 17.70
C ARG A 130 -13.44 10.95 18.62
N ASN A 131 -12.64 12.00 18.41
CA ASN A 131 -12.55 13.14 19.32
C ASN A 131 -13.50 14.30 18.97
N SER A 132 -14.32 14.16 17.92
CA SER A 132 -15.25 15.21 17.49
C SER A 132 -16.69 14.86 17.90
N PRO A 133 -17.28 15.58 18.87
CA PRO A 133 -18.68 15.37 19.30
C PRO A 133 -19.67 15.49 18.14
N ARG A 134 -19.32 16.31 17.14
CA ARG A 134 -20.12 16.57 15.94
C ARG A 134 -20.22 15.37 14.99
N PHE A 135 -19.23 14.46 15.04
CA PHE A 135 -19.24 13.22 14.26
C PHE A 135 -19.79 12.03 15.07
N GLN A 136 -19.72 12.06 16.40
CA GLN A 136 -20.31 11.03 17.27
C GLN A 136 -21.85 10.98 17.15
N THR A 137 -22.53 12.13 17.16
CA THR A 137 -24.00 12.19 17.01
C THR A 137 -24.50 11.74 15.62
N ALA A 138 -23.66 11.88 14.58
CA ALA A 138 -23.99 11.44 13.23
C ALA A 138 -23.91 9.90 13.06
N PHE A 139 -23.16 9.20 13.92
CA PHE A 139 -23.11 7.73 13.95
C PHE A 139 -24.19 7.13 14.87
N GLU A 140 -24.67 7.85 15.88
CA GLU A 140 -25.75 7.40 16.78
C GLU A 140 -27.16 7.54 16.18
N THR A 141 -27.31 8.32 15.11
CA THR A 141 -28.60 8.58 14.43
C THR A 141 -28.76 7.83 13.10
N ALA A 142 -27.79 6.98 12.74
CA ALA A 142 -27.76 6.16 11.53
C ALA A 142 -28.07 4.69 11.84
#